data_AF-Q5IX07-F1
#
_entry.id   AF-Q5IX07-F1
#
_cell.length_a   1.000
_cell.length_b   1.000
_cell.length_c   1.000
_cell.angle_alpha   90.00
_cell.angle_beta   90.00
_cell.angle_gamma   90.00
#
_symmetry.space_group_name_H-M   'P 1'
#
loop_
_entity.id
_entity.type
_entity.pdbx_description
1 polymer ?
#
loop_
_entity_poly.entity_id
_entity_poly.type
_entity_poly.pdbx_seq_one_letter_code
_entity_poly.pdbx_strand_id
1 'polypeptide(L)'
;EAVQIILKLAAGNGLQKVVVGRNGITATPAMSAIIRRRGLYGGLIMSASHNPAGPNEDWGIKFNYSSGEPAPEKITDKIYGFTQSIKELQVADIPDVDLSVLGTTTFGDFEVEVIDYTVDYFNQLKEVFDFEALRTLLASPDFSFVYDALHAVTGAYAEPLFVDELGASPDSLKNCVPLEDFGGGHP
;
A
#
# COMPACT_ATOMS: atom_id res chain seq x y z
N GLU A 1 -5.50 12.67 3.54
CA GLU A 1 -6.38 13.49 2.68
C GLU A 1 -6.71 12.81 1.34
N ALA A 2 -5.72 12.55 0.47
CA ALA A 2 -5.95 11.99 -0.87
C ALA A 2 -6.83 10.72 -0.90
N VAL A 3 -6.65 9.80 0.06
CA VAL A 3 -7.49 8.61 0.19
C VAL A 3 -8.97 8.96 0.35
N GLN A 4 -9.32 9.97 1.16
CA GLN A 4 -10.72 10.37 1.36
C GLN A 4 -11.33 10.93 0.07
N ILE A 5 -10.56 11.70 -0.70
CA ILE A 5 -10.97 12.22 -2.01
C ILE A 5 -11.23 11.05 -2.97
N ILE A 6 -10.31 10.07 -3.02
CA ILE A 6 -10.46 8.87 -3.86
C ILE A 6 -11.70 8.06 -3.46
N LEU A 7 -11.99 7.89 -2.17
CA LEU A 7 -13.17 7.19 -1.70
C LEU A 7 -14.48 7.87 -2.13
N LYS A 8 -14.55 9.20 -2.00
CA LYS A 8 -15.72 9.99 -2.44
C LYS A 8 -15.91 9.96 -3.95
N LEU A 9 -14.81 9.99 -4.73
CA LEU A 9 -14.85 9.84 -6.18
C LEU A 9 -15.29 8.42 -6.57
N ALA A 10 -14.77 7.39 -5.91
CA ALA A 10 -15.14 5.99 -6.16
C ALA A 10 -16.64 5.78 -5.93
N ALA A 11 -17.16 6.25 -4.79
CA ALA A 11 -18.58 6.22 -4.49
C ALA A 11 -19.42 7.00 -5.51
N GLY A 12 -18.99 8.22 -5.88
CA GLY A 12 -19.69 9.06 -6.85
C GLY A 12 -19.74 8.45 -8.26
N ASN A 13 -18.75 7.62 -8.60
CA ASN A 13 -18.70 6.87 -9.87
C ASN A 13 -19.35 5.48 -9.78
N GLY A 14 -20.02 5.14 -8.68
CA GLY A 14 -20.78 3.90 -8.53
C GLY A 14 -19.94 2.64 -8.35
N LEU A 15 -18.70 2.75 -7.85
CA LEU A 15 -17.99 1.57 -7.34
C LEU A 15 -18.77 1.01 -6.15
N GLN A 16 -18.77 -0.32 -6.00
CA GLN A 16 -19.45 -0.99 -4.89
C GLN A 16 -18.53 -1.23 -3.69
N LYS A 17 -17.22 -1.34 -3.92
CA LYS A 17 -16.26 -1.67 -2.85
C LYS A 17 -14.89 -1.09 -3.12
N VAL A 18 -14.28 -0.53 -2.08
CA VAL A 18 -12.85 -0.17 -2.05
C VAL A 18 -12.20 -0.84 -0.84
N VAL A 19 -11.02 -1.44 -1.05
CA VAL A 19 -10.18 -2.00 0.00
C VAL A 19 -9.02 -1.05 0.24
N VAL A 20 -8.78 -0.67 1.49
CA VAL A 20 -7.74 0.30 1.88
C VAL A 20 -6.88 -0.31 2.98
N GLY A 21 -5.56 -0.26 2.83
CA GLY A 21 -4.67 -0.61 3.94
C GLY A 21 -4.81 0.39 5.09
N ARG A 22 -4.78 -0.10 6.34
CA ARG A 22 -4.85 0.72 7.55
C ARG A 22 -3.94 1.96 7.45
N ASN A 23 -4.46 3.12 7.85
CA ASN A 23 -3.85 4.44 7.74
C ASN A 23 -3.53 4.89 6.30
N GLY A 24 -4.09 4.23 5.28
CA GLY A 24 -3.76 4.48 3.88
C GLY A 24 -2.41 3.92 3.44
N ILE A 25 -1.81 3.03 4.23
CA ILE A 25 -0.49 2.45 3.96
C ILE A 25 -0.64 1.15 3.17
N THR A 26 0.03 1.05 2.03
CA THR A 26 0.20 -0.21 1.30
C THR A 26 1.42 -0.13 0.38
N ALA A 27 2.42 -0.99 0.57
CA ALA A 27 3.57 -1.08 -0.33
C ALA A 27 3.16 -1.64 -1.70
N THR A 28 3.89 -1.28 -2.76
CA THR A 28 3.58 -1.74 -4.14
C THR A 28 3.50 -3.27 -4.27
N PRO A 29 4.42 -4.08 -3.70
CA PRO A 29 4.29 -5.54 -3.74
C PRO A 29 3.06 -6.06 -3.00
N ALA A 30 2.73 -5.45 -1.85
CA ALA A 30 1.55 -5.82 -1.07
C ALA A 30 0.25 -5.48 -1.82
N MET A 31 0.19 -4.32 -2.50
CA MET A 31 -0.94 -3.97 -3.36
C MET A 31 -1.17 -5.02 -4.45
N SER A 32 -0.10 -5.46 -5.11
CA SER A 32 -0.18 -6.53 -6.13
C SER A 32 -0.73 -7.84 -5.54
N ALA A 33 -0.26 -8.24 -4.36
CA ALA A 33 -0.74 -9.43 -3.66
C ALA A 33 -2.23 -9.31 -3.28
N ILE A 34 -2.65 -8.16 -2.72
CA ILE A 34 -4.04 -7.89 -2.35
C ILE A 34 -4.97 -7.97 -3.57
N ILE A 35 -4.61 -7.30 -4.67
CA ILE A 35 -5.41 -7.31 -5.91
C ILE A 35 -5.64 -8.75 -6.38
N ARG A 36 -4.55 -9.53 -6.48
CA ARG A 36 -4.59 -10.89 -7.01
C ARG A 36 -5.33 -11.86 -6.10
N ARG A 37 -5.04 -11.82 -4.79
CA ARG A 37 -5.65 -12.76 -3.82
C ARG A 37 -7.13 -12.51 -3.61
N ARG A 38 -7.55 -11.25 -3.67
CA ARG A 38 -8.96 -10.86 -3.45
C ARG A 38 -9.77 -10.71 -4.73
N GLY A 39 -9.14 -10.91 -5.90
CA GLY A 39 -9.81 -10.79 -7.20
C GLY A 39 -10.34 -9.37 -7.47
N LEU A 40 -9.60 -8.33 -7.06
CA LEU A 40 -10.00 -6.95 -7.26
C LEU A 40 -9.80 -6.52 -8.73
N TYR A 41 -10.58 -5.52 -9.17
CA TYR A 41 -10.44 -4.96 -10.51
C TYR A 41 -9.09 -4.29 -10.76
N GLY A 42 -8.50 -3.70 -9.72
CA GLY A 42 -7.23 -2.98 -9.77
C GLY A 42 -6.98 -2.22 -8.47
N GLY A 43 -5.94 -1.38 -8.45
CA GLY A 43 -5.59 -0.58 -7.28
C GLY A 43 -4.85 0.69 -7.65
N LEU A 44 -5.06 1.73 -6.84
CA LEU A 44 -4.36 3.01 -6.93
C LEU A 44 -3.25 3.04 -5.88
N ILE A 45 -2.03 3.35 -6.30
CA ILE A 45 -0.85 3.43 -5.44
C ILE A 45 -0.35 4.86 -5.45
N MET A 46 -0.42 5.53 -4.30
CA MET A 46 0.09 6.90 -4.13
C MET A 46 1.57 6.83 -3.77
N SER A 47 2.45 6.99 -4.76
CA SER A 47 3.90 6.91 -4.59
C SER A 47 4.63 7.59 -5.73
N ALA A 48 5.57 8.47 -5.39
CA ALA A 48 6.59 9.01 -6.30
C ALA A 48 7.82 8.10 -6.45
N SER A 49 7.72 6.85 -5.98
CA SER A 49 8.76 5.82 -6.05
C SER A 49 10.05 6.22 -5.32
N HIS A 50 11.07 6.65 -6.06
CA HIS A 50 12.37 7.03 -5.53
C HIS A 50 12.52 8.55 -5.46
N ASN A 51 11.58 9.32 -6.00
CA ASN A 51 11.72 10.78 -6.02
C ASN A 51 11.68 11.31 -4.58
N PRO A 52 12.36 12.44 -4.30
CA PRO A 52 12.21 13.15 -3.04
C PRO A 52 10.73 13.36 -2.70
N ALA A 53 10.39 13.30 -1.41
CA ALA A 53 9.05 13.62 -0.94
C ALA A 53 9.06 14.84 -0.02
N GLY A 54 7.91 15.49 0.03
CA GLY A 54 7.68 16.68 0.82
C GLY A 54 6.66 17.59 0.14
N PRO A 55 6.17 18.64 0.83
CA PRO A 55 5.13 19.51 0.29
C PRO A 55 5.47 20.23 -1.02
N ASN A 56 6.76 20.34 -1.35
CA ASN A 56 7.27 20.99 -2.56
C ASN A 56 7.90 20.02 -3.57
N GLU A 57 7.83 18.71 -3.28
CA GLU A 57 8.44 17.67 -4.10
C GLU A 57 7.37 16.89 -4.89
N ASP A 58 7.78 15.81 -5.53
CA ASP A 58 6.91 15.03 -6.41
C ASP A 58 5.83 14.25 -5.66
N TRP A 59 4.65 14.19 -6.26
CA TRP A 59 3.56 13.32 -5.83
C TRP A 59 2.99 12.57 -7.02
N GLY A 60 2.79 11.25 -6.88
CA GLY A 60 2.40 10.38 -7.98
C GLY A 60 1.29 9.42 -7.60
N ILE A 61 0.39 9.15 -8.56
CA ILE A 61 -0.58 8.06 -8.48
C ILE A 61 -0.28 7.08 -9.61
N LYS A 62 -0.11 5.80 -9.26
CA LYS A 62 0.02 4.69 -10.20
C LYS A 62 -1.27 3.87 -10.18
N PHE A 63 -1.63 3.27 -11.31
CA PHE A 63 -2.74 2.34 -11.40
C PHE A 63 -2.21 0.95 -11.79
N ASN A 64 -2.52 -0.04 -10.96
CA ASN A 64 -2.36 -1.45 -11.31
C ASN A 64 -3.72 -2.04 -11.64
N TYR A 65 -3.80 -2.90 -12.66
CA TYR A 65 -5.05 -3.56 -13.06
C TYR A 65 -5.19 -4.94 -12.42
N SER A 66 -6.20 -5.72 -12.81
CA SER A 66 -6.61 -6.97 -12.15
C SER A 66 -5.55 -8.07 -12.06
N SER A 67 -4.51 -8.07 -12.91
CA SER A 67 -3.38 -8.99 -12.77
C SER A 67 -2.43 -8.61 -11.62
N GLY A 68 -2.63 -7.45 -10.99
CA GLY A 68 -1.77 -6.89 -9.95
C GLY A 68 -0.53 -6.17 -10.47
N GLU A 69 -0.35 -6.05 -11.79
CA GLU A 69 0.79 -5.35 -12.41
C GLU A 69 0.41 -3.94 -12.89
N PRO A 70 1.38 -3.07 -13.21
CA PRO A 70 1.12 -1.73 -13.72
C PRO A 70 0.25 -1.76 -14.98
N ALA A 71 -0.63 -0.77 -15.10
CA ALA A 71 -1.48 -0.63 -16.29
C ALA A 71 -0.61 -0.44 -17.56
N PRO A 72 -0.91 -1.16 -18.66
CA PRO A 72 -0.17 -1.01 -19.92
C PRO A 72 -0.47 0.34 -20.57
N GLU A 73 0.38 0.76 -21.52
CA GLU A 73 0.30 2.04 -22.23
C GLU A 73 -1.10 2.35 -22.79
N LYS A 74 -1.75 1.33 -23.37
CA LYS A 74 -3.12 1.45 -23.89
C LYS A 74 -4.13 1.95 -22.85
N ILE A 75 -3.94 1.62 -21.57
CA ILE A 75 -4.79 2.11 -20.47
C ILE A 75 -4.31 3.48 -20.02
N THR A 76 -3.01 3.69 -19.84
CA THR A 76 -2.47 4.96 -19.35
C THR A 76 -2.70 6.11 -20.34
N ASP A 77 -2.60 5.88 -21.65
CA ASP A 77 -2.88 6.88 -22.68
C ASP A 77 -4.35 7.30 -22.69
N LYS A 78 -5.26 6.33 -22.44
CA LYS A 78 -6.68 6.63 -22.27
C LYS A 78 -6.92 7.49 -21.04
N ILE A 79 -6.30 7.13 -19.91
CA ILE A 79 -6.37 7.93 -18.69
C ILE A 79 -5.88 9.35 -18.97
N TYR A 80 -4.72 9.51 -19.62
CA TYR A 80 -4.18 10.82 -20.00
C TYR A 80 -5.16 11.62 -20.87
N GLY A 81 -5.71 11.01 -21.92
CA GLY A 81 -6.73 11.67 -22.75
C GLY A 81 -7.97 12.10 -21.97
N PHE A 82 -8.43 11.29 -21.01
CA PHE A 82 -9.52 11.66 -20.10
C PHE A 82 -9.14 12.84 -19.21
N THR A 83 -7.93 12.86 -18.63
CA THR A 83 -7.51 14.00 -17.79
C THR A 83 -7.49 15.33 -18.54
N GLN A 84 -7.24 15.32 -19.86
CA GLN A 84 -7.26 16.52 -20.70
C GLN A 84 -8.66 17.00 -21.10
N SER A 85 -9.66 16.12 -21.04
CA SER A 85 -11.01 16.39 -21.58
C SER A 85 -12.13 16.36 -20.55
N ILE A 86 -11.85 15.89 -19.34
CA ILE A 86 -12.82 15.82 -18.23
C ILE A 86 -13.36 17.22 -17.91
N LYS A 87 -14.68 17.33 -17.71
CA LYS A 87 -15.38 18.59 -17.44
C LYS A 87 -16.00 18.67 -16.05
N GLU A 88 -16.25 17.51 -15.46
CA GLU A 88 -16.90 17.37 -14.16
C GLU A 88 -16.36 16.14 -13.43
N LEU A 89 -16.37 16.19 -12.10
CA LEU A 89 -16.00 15.08 -11.23
C LEU A 89 -17.25 14.64 -10.46
N GLN A 90 -17.55 13.35 -10.51
CA GLN A 90 -18.62 12.75 -9.73
C GLN A 90 -18.10 12.44 -8.33
N VAL A 91 -18.50 13.27 -7.34
CA VAL A 91 -18.04 13.17 -5.95
C VAL A 91 -19.26 12.88 -5.08
N ALA A 92 -19.26 11.76 -4.36
CA ALA A 92 -20.32 11.45 -3.41
C ALA A 92 -20.19 12.29 -2.12
N ASP A 93 -21.34 12.66 -1.56
CA ASP A 93 -21.44 13.27 -0.23
C ASP A 93 -21.51 12.17 0.83
N ILE A 94 -20.34 11.61 1.16
CA ILE A 94 -20.15 10.64 2.26
C ILE A 94 -19.17 11.22 3.29
N PRO A 95 -19.32 10.90 4.59
CA PRO A 95 -18.34 11.31 5.58
C PRO A 95 -17.00 10.61 5.35
N ASP A 96 -15.95 11.19 5.93
CA ASP A 96 -14.62 10.57 5.92
C ASP A 96 -14.65 9.23 6.68
N VAL A 97 -13.95 8.23 6.15
CA VAL A 97 -13.79 6.93 6.80
C VAL A 97 -12.63 6.99 7.79
N ASP A 98 -12.80 6.45 8.99
CA ASP A 98 -11.69 6.28 9.92
C ASP A 98 -10.75 5.15 9.42
N LEU A 99 -9.66 5.54 8.76
CA LEU A 99 -8.69 4.61 8.20
C LEU A 99 -7.82 3.92 9.27
N SER A 100 -7.90 4.33 10.54
CA SER A 100 -7.11 3.73 11.62
C SER A 100 -7.72 2.45 12.18
N VAL A 101 -9.02 2.24 11.96
CA VAL A 101 -9.79 1.12 12.49
C VAL A 101 -10.01 0.07 11.41
N LEU A 102 -9.57 -1.17 11.68
CA LEU A 102 -9.84 -2.30 10.80
C LEU A 102 -11.34 -2.62 10.77
N GLY A 103 -11.87 -2.94 9.59
CA GLY A 103 -13.28 -3.32 9.44
C GLY A 103 -13.90 -2.77 8.16
N THR A 104 -15.21 -2.96 8.03
CA THR A 104 -15.98 -2.47 6.88
C THR A 104 -16.91 -1.35 7.32
N THR A 105 -16.93 -0.25 6.57
CA THR A 105 -17.93 0.82 6.68
C THR A 105 -18.74 0.87 5.39
N THR A 106 -20.07 0.93 5.53
CA THR A 106 -21.01 0.86 4.39
C THR A 106 -21.79 2.16 4.25
N PHE A 107 -21.90 2.64 3.01
CA PHE A 107 -22.63 3.83 2.59
C PHE A 107 -23.60 3.46 1.46
N GLY A 108 -24.80 2.98 1.81
CA GLY A 108 -25.73 2.42 0.82
C GLY A 108 -25.13 1.19 0.15
N ASP A 109 -24.95 1.24 -1.17
CA ASP A 109 -24.35 0.15 -1.97
C ASP A 109 -22.82 0.22 -2.07
N PHE A 110 -22.18 1.20 -1.41
CA PHE A 110 -20.73 1.40 -1.41
C PHE A 110 -20.10 0.95 -0.09
N GLU A 111 -19.06 0.12 -0.15
CA GLU A 111 -18.32 -0.37 1.00
C GLU A 111 -16.85 0.08 0.99
N VAL A 112 -16.34 0.46 2.16
CA VAL A 112 -14.92 0.68 2.40
C VAL A 112 -14.43 -0.32 3.42
N GLU A 113 -13.55 -1.23 3.01
CA GLU A 113 -12.91 -2.22 3.88
C GLU A 113 -11.49 -1.78 4.22
N VAL A 114 -11.27 -1.41 5.49
CA VAL A 114 -9.94 -1.11 6.03
C VAL A 114 -9.30 -2.40 6.50
N ILE A 115 -8.16 -2.76 5.90
CA ILE A 115 -7.50 -4.06 6.11
C ILE A 115 -6.11 -3.90 6.72
N ASP A 116 -5.66 -4.98 7.36
CA ASP A 116 -4.24 -5.15 7.64
C ASP A 116 -3.51 -5.39 6.30
N TYR A 117 -2.66 -4.44 5.93
CA TYR A 117 -1.92 -4.45 4.67
C TYR A 117 -0.79 -5.50 4.61
N THR A 118 -0.51 -6.21 5.72
CA THR A 118 0.52 -7.24 5.79
C THR A 118 -0.01 -8.64 5.46
N VAL A 119 -1.27 -8.94 5.78
CA VAL A 119 -1.82 -10.31 5.78
C VAL A 119 -1.69 -10.99 4.42
N ASP A 120 -2.25 -10.37 3.36
CA ASP A 120 -2.24 -10.96 2.02
C ASP A 120 -0.82 -11.09 1.45
N TYR A 121 0.05 -10.13 1.79
CA TYR A 121 1.44 -10.13 1.37
C TYR A 121 2.25 -11.22 2.08
N PHE A 122 2.09 -11.37 3.40
CA PHE A 122 2.81 -12.38 4.18
C PHE A 122 2.35 -13.80 3.86
N ASN A 123 1.06 -13.99 3.60
CA ASN A 123 0.55 -15.26 3.07
C ASN A 123 1.24 -15.60 1.73
N GLN A 124 1.44 -14.61 0.85
CA GLN A 124 2.18 -14.82 -0.39
C GLN A 124 3.66 -15.16 -0.14
N LEU A 125 4.31 -14.50 0.82
CA LEU A 125 5.70 -14.81 1.15
C LEU A 125 5.85 -16.22 1.72
N LYS A 126 4.94 -16.67 2.59
CA LYS A 126 4.94 -18.02 3.18
C LYS A 126 4.72 -19.13 2.16
N GLU A 127 4.07 -18.84 1.04
CA GLU A 127 3.93 -19.79 -0.09
C GLU A 127 5.21 -19.88 -0.94
N VAL A 128 6.07 -18.86 -0.91
CA VAL A 128 7.26 -18.76 -1.77
C VAL A 128 8.55 -19.13 -1.03
N PHE A 129 8.63 -18.79 0.25
CA PHE A 129 9.83 -18.96 1.08
C PHE A 129 9.61 -19.94 2.23
N ASP A 130 10.67 -20.66 2.59
CA ASP A 130 10.70 -21.48 3.79
C ASP A 130 10.95 -20.60 5.02
N PHE A 131 9.86 -20.22 5.70
CA PHE A 131 9.93 -19.39 6.91
C PHE A 131 10.59 -20.13 8.10
N GLU A 132 10.57 -21.47 8.13
CA GLU A 132 11.25 -22.23 9.18
C GLU A 132 12.77 -22.17 9.00
N ALA A 133 13.25 -22.31 7.77
CA ALA A 133 14.65 -22.11 7.44
C ALA A 133 15.11 -20.67 7.75
N LEU A 134 14.30 -19.67 7.43
CA LEU A 134 14.60 -18.26 7.74
C LEU A 134 14.67 -18.01 9.25
N ARG A 135 13.72 -18.52 10.04
CA ARG A 135 13.76 -18.45 11.51
C ARG A 135 15.00 -19.12 12.07
N THR A 136 15.37 -20.28 11.53
CA THR A 136 16.57 -21.02 11.95
C THR A 136 17.84 -20.21 11.68
N LEU A 137 17.93 -19.57 10.52
CA LEU A 137 19.06 -18.69 10.18
C LEU A 137 19.13 -17.49 11.14
N LEU A 138 18.01 -16.83 11.40
CA LEU A 138 17.94 -15.62 12.23
C LEU A 138 18.16 -15.90 13.72
N ALA A 139 17.88 -17.12 14.19
CA ALA A 139 18.20 -17.57 15.54
C ALA A 139 19.69 -17.96 15.71
N SER A 140 20.47 -18.04 14.63
CA SER A 140 21.88 -18.40 14.70
C SER A 140 22.71 -17.29 15.38
N PRO A 141 23.54 -17.61 16.39
CA PRO A 141 24.39 -16.61 17.03
C PRO A 141 25.48 -16.05 16.10
N ASP A 142 25.78 -16.75 15.01
CA ASP A 142 26.80 -16.37 14.04
C ASP A 142 26.24 -15.52 12.87
N PHE A 143 24.93 -15.24 12.88
CA PHE A 143 24.28 -14.42 11.86
C PHE A 143 23.75 -13.12 12.44
N SER A 144 24.07 -12.00 11.79
CA SER A 144 23.47 -10.70 12.06
C SER A 144 23.29 -9.92 10.77
N PHE A 145 22.30 -9.02 10.77
CA PHE A 145 22.02 -8.16 9.64
C PHE A 145 21.49 -6.81 10.12
N VAL A 146 21.50 -5.84 9.20
CA VAL A 146 20.82 -4.55 9.38
C VAL A 146 19.89 -4.35 8.19
N TYR A 147 18.63 -4.03 8.46
CA TYR A 147 17.63 -3.64 7.50
C TYR A 147 17.29 -2.17 7.70
N ASP A 148 17.70 -1.32 6.76
CA ASP A 148 17.39 0.11 6.77
C ASP A 148 16.26 0.38 5.78
N ALA A 149 15.11 0.83 6.27
CA ALA A 149 13.96 1.13 5.43
C ALA A 149 13.94 2.58 4.92
N LEU A 150 14.94 3.40 5.30
CA LEU A 150 15.08 4.79 4.86
C LEU A 150 13.82 5.63 5.12
N HIS A 151 13.09 5.35 6.20
CA HIS A 151 11.79 5.96 6.51
C HIS A 151 10.73 5.80 5.40
N ALA A 152 10.90 4.82 4.51
CA ALA A 152 9.97 4.52 3.44
C ALA A 152 8.89 3.52 3.90
N VAL A 153 7.93 3.27 3.01
CA VAL A 153 6.76 2.41 3.28
C VAL A 153 7.14 0.98 3.70
N THR A 154 8.30 0.48 3.29
CA THR A 154 8.76 -0.88 3.64
C THR A 154 9.06 -1.02 5.14
N GLY A 155 9.32 0.09 5.85
CA GLY A 155 9.48 0.10 7.29
C GLY A 155 8.25 -0.39 8.04
N ALA A 156 7.05 -0.07 7.53
CA ALA A 156 5.77 -0.55 8.08
C ALA A 156 5.61 -2.08 8.02
N TYR A 157 6.42 -2.76 7.22
CA TYR A 157 6.44 -4.22 7.09
C TYR A 157 7.61 -4.86 7.83
N ALA A 158 8.62 -4.09 8.24
CA ALA A 158 9.90 -4.60 8.71
C ALA A 158 9.77 -5.31 10.05
N GLU A 159 9.16 -4.67 11.06
CA GLU A 159 8.94 -5.28 12.37
C GLU A 159 7.96 -6.47 12.28
N PRO A 160 6.77 -6.34 11.65
CA PRO A 160 5.87 -7.48 11.48
C PRO A 160 6.50 -8.68 10.76
N LEU A 161 7.39 -8.45 9.79
CA LEU A 161 8.03 -9.54 9.05
C LEU A 161 9.24 -10.09 9.79
N PHE A 162 10.24 -9.26 10.07
CA PHE A 162 11.52 -9.74 10.58
C PHE A 162 11.46 -10.10 12.05
N VAL A 163 10.74 -9.32 12.87
CA VAL A 163 10.67 -9.54 14.32
C VAL A 163 9.51 -10.50 14.63
N ASP A 164 8.28 -10.13 14.30
CA ASP A 164 7.10 -10.89 14.74
C ASP A 164 6.99 -12.25 14.04
N GLU A 165 7.16 -12.30 12.73
CA GLU A 165 7.04 -13.53 11.95
C GLU A 165 8.31 -14.39 11.96
N LEU A 166 9.49 -13.77 11.97
CA LEU A 166 10.77 -14.45 11.74
C LEU A 166 11.72 -14.47 12.94
N GLY A 167 11.45 -13.73 14.01
CA GLY A 167 12.21 -13.80 15.27
C GLY A 167 13.57 -13.08 15.26
N ALA A 168 13.80 -12.13 14.35
CA ALA A 168 14.98 -11.27 14.37
C ALA A 168 14.97 -10.32 15.58
N SER A 169 16.15 -9.84 15.97
CA SER A 169 16.26 -8.75 16.96
C SER A 169 15.68 -7.45 16.40
N PRO A 170 14.88 -6.68 17.17
CA PRO A 170 14.48 -5.32 16.80
C PRO A 170 15.66 -4.40 16.49
N ASP A 171 16.84 -4.65 17.09
CA ASP A 171 18.06 -3.88 16.84
C ASP A 171 18.59 -4.02 15.40
N SER A 172 18.13 -5.04 14.65
CA SER A 172 18.43 -5.19 13.23
C SER A 172 17.70 -4.17 12.36
N LEU A 173 16.68 -3.48 12.88
CA LEU A 173 15.82 -2.58 12.11
C LEU A 173 16.25 -1.12 12.30
N LYS A 174 16.46 -0.43 11.18
CA LYS A 174 16.84 0.98 11.15
C LYS A 174 15.88 1.79 10.28
N ASN A 175 15.53 2.99 10.75
CA ASN A 175 14.63 3.92 10.05
C ASN A 175 13.32 3.27 9.55
N CYS A 176 12.76 2.34 10.32
CA CYS A 176 11.58 1.56 9.92
C CYS A 176 10.24 2.23 10.23
N VAL A 177 10.24 3.43 10.81
CA VAL A 177 9.04 4.25 10.93
C VAL A 177 8.90 5.08 9.65
N PRO A 178 7.83 4.88 8.84
CA PRO A 178 7.63 5.69 7.65
C PRO A 178 7.41 7.17 7.99
N LEU A 179 8.04 8.07 7.25
CA LEU A 179 7.89 9.51 7.38
C LEU A 179 7.50 10.12 6.03
N GLU A 180 6.71 11.20 6.05
CA GLU A 180 6.21 11.86 4.83
C GLU A 180 7.32 12.43 3.94
N ASP A 181 8.47 12.77 4.53
CA ASP A 181 9.64 13.37 3.88
C ASP A 181 10.87 12.43 3.89
N PHE A 182 10.67 11.15 4.25
CA PHE A 182 11.74 10.16 4.42
C PHE A 182 12.85 10.60 5.40
N GLY A 183 12.55 11.48 6.37
CA GLY A 183 13.55 12.04 7.28
C GLY A 183 14.50 13.04 6.61
N GLY A 184 14.05 13.68 5.51
CA GLY A 184 14.84 14.59 4.67
C GLY A 184 15.86 13.87 3.77
N GLY A 185 15.77 12.53 3.70
CA GLY A 185 16.62 11.70 2.86
C GLY A 185 16.02 11.43 1.48
N HIS A 186 16.80 10.72 0.66
CA HIS A 186 16.31 10.14 -0.59
C HIS A 186 16.08 8.64 -0.35
N PRO A 187 14.85 8.13 -0.50
CA PRO A 187 14.50 6.73 -0.22
C PRO A 187 14.96 5.78 -1.33
#